data_AF-A0A4T0B888-F1
#
_entry.id   AF-A0A4T0B888-F1
#
_cell.length_a   1.000
_cell.length_b   1.000
_cell.length_c   1.000
_cell.angle_alpha   90.00
_cell.angle_beta   90.00
_cell.angle_gamma   90.00
#
_symmetry.space_group_name_H-M   'P 1'
#
loop_
_entity.id
_entity.type
_entity.pdbx_description
1 polymer ?
#
loop_
_entity_poly.entity_id
_entity_poly.type
_entity_poly.pdbx_seq_one_letter_code
_entity_poly.pdbx_strand_id
1 'polypeptide(L)'
;ISAQEINTPWDEIAGLCFVQDDNDNTSVQIAYHLGSGTDRITSLALPFTASSAVGSSTWQHDLLRGQRRFSDEYNLAGNVMARAYGLCTSPFGDMVAVNASFHPSDGVEYTTSSDEVSYLITSQCNDDLQFALAGSPSNPHELTAEALLSSLQSLSVREPEAFADENLVVEQVMQALDLAELPSSYSKLGQITEDTPVDLIVRQVRQNILFNRDSVQSRLSQLLKYVKGDIPKTPPLDATVVLKIVTEIARLPHFVADASFLSHSIMQIHCLILAKLQARGGNSDAEASTSEEEEIESCEICRKNIPFESLRWAKCVNNHQYPRCALSFLAIQTPGTAKSCSICNAQYINEFVMPAFKAPERREPTNLDTGAEEDDPMQGTSDQEPHYALTRIPHDNAQQYFEHRRDGQDVHNRVATENN
;
A
#
# COMPACT_ATOMS: atom_id res chain seq x y z
N ILE A 1 -42.12 -10.02 28.39
CA ILE A 1 -40.68 -9.79 28.19
C ILE A 1 -39.97 -10.93 28.89
N SER A 2 -39.45 -11.89 28.13
CA SER A 2 -38.80 -13.08 28.72
C SER A 2 -37.40 -12.69 29.20
N ALA A 3 -36.85 -13.38 30.21
CA ALA A 3 -35.52 -13.10 30.75
C ALA A 3 -34.38 -13.17 29.69
N GLN A 4 -34.63 -13.77 28.52
CA GLN A 4 -33.70 -13.76 27.38
C GLN A 4 -33.63 -12.40 26.67
N GLU A 5 -34.65 -11.54 26.76
CA GLU A 5 -34.65 -10.20 26.14
C GLU A 5 -33.89 -9.16 26.97
N ILE A 6 -33.55 -9.46 28.23
CA ILE A 6 -32.82 -8.58 29.16
C ILE A 6 -31.30 -8.65 28.95
N ASN A 7 -30.80 -9.70 28.29
CA ASN A 7 -29.37 -9.91 28.06
C ASN A 7 -28.88 -9.37 26.71
N THR A 8 -29.75 -8.75 25.90
CA THR A 8 -29.29 -7.99 24.74
C THR A 8 -28.53 -6.77 25.24
N PRO A 9 -27.24 -6.59 24.91
CA PRO A 9 -26.51 -5.40 25.31
C PRO A 9 -27.21 -4.17 24.72
N TRP A 10 -27.68 -3.27 25.58
CA TRP A 10 -28.17 -1.93 25.20
C TRP A 10 -27.02 -0.98 24.84
N ASP A 11 -25.93 -1.54 24.34
CA ASP A 11 -24.67 -0.85 24.11
C ASP A 11 -24.47 -0.61 22.62
N GLU A 12 -23.81 0.50 22.31
CA GLU A 12 -23.60 0.90 20.93
C GLU A 12 -22.58 -0.03 20.27
N ILE A 13 -22.81 -0.41 19.02
CA ILE A 13 -21.85 -1.22 18.26
C ILE A 13 -20.77 -0.28 17.74
N ALA A 14 -19.54 -0.48 18.22
CA ALA A 14 -18.38 0.27 17.77
C ALA A 14 -17.85 -0.21 16.40
N GLY A 15 -18.04 -1.50 16.11
CA GLY A 15 -17.62 -2.06 14.83
C GLY A 15 -18.08 -3.50 14.61
N LEU A 16 -18.07 -3.91 13.34
CA LEU A 16 -18.43 -5.24 12.90
C LEU A 16 -17.49 -5.64 11.76
N CYS A 17 -17.03 -6.89 11.77
CA CYS A 17 -16.27 -7.47 10.68
C CYS A 17 -16.68 -8.90 10.38
N PHE A 18 -16.31 -9.39 9.19
CA PHE A 18 -16.55 -10.75 8.75
C PHE A 18 -15.23 -11.50 8.73
N VAL A 19 -15.20 -12.65 9.38
CA VAL A 19 -14.02 -13.51 9.44
C VAL A 19 -14.40 -14.87 8.89
N GLN A 20 -13.61 -15.38 7.96
CA GLN A 20 -13.81 -16.69 7.34
C GLN A 20 -12.79 -17.67 7.89
N ASP A 21 -13.26 -18.82 8.39
CA ASP A 21 -12.36 -19.90 8.80
C ASP A 21 -11.83 -20.68 7.58
N ASP A 22 -10.88 -21.59 7.83
CA ASP A 22 -10.28 -22.42 6.78
C ASP A 22 -11.27 -23.38 6.09
N ASN A 23 -12.47 -23.56 6.65
CA ASN A 23 -13.52 -24.40 6.09
C ASN A 23 -14.58 -23.56 5.35
N ASP A 24 -14.26 -22.32 4.98
CA ASP A 24 -15.16 -21.35 4.37
C ASP A 24 -16.40 -20.98 5.23
N ASN A 25 -16.38 -21.27 6.52
CA ASN A 25 -17.44 -20.82 7.41
C ASN A 25 -17.19 -19.35 7.76
N THR A 26 -18.15 -18.51 7.38
CA THR A 26 -18.11 -17.09 7.74
C THR A 26 -18.69 -16.89 9.14
N SER A 27 -17.97 -16.14 9.97
CA SER A 27 -18.44 -15.63 11.25
C SER A 27 -18.48 -14.10 11.23
N VAL A 28 -19.48 -13.53 11.89
CA VAL A 28 -19.58 -12.10 12.14
C VAL A 28 -19.04 -11.82 13.52
N GLN A 29 -18.03 -10.96 13.61
CA GLN A 29 -17.47 -10.54 14.88
C GLN A 29 -17.89 -9.10 15.16
N ILE A 30 -18.39 -8.86 16.38
CA ILE A 30 -18.97 -7.58 16.78
C ILE A 30 -18.22 -7.06 18.01
N ALA A 31 -17.78 -5.80 17.92
CA ALA A 31 -17.22 -5.05 19.03
C ALA A 31 -18.24 -4.01 19.51
N TYR A 32 -18.60 -4.09 20.79
CA TYR A 32 -19.44 -3.11 21.46
C TYR A 32 -18.58 -2.01 22.07
N HIS A 33 -19.13 -0.79 22.15
CA HIS A 33 -18.39 0.38 22.63
C HIS A 33 -17.96 0.23 24.09
N LEU A 34 -18.81 -0.29 24.98
CA LEU A 34 -18.52 -0.51 26.39
C LEU A 34 -18.40 -2.02 26.70
N GLY A 35 -17.18 -2.51 26.62
CA GLY A 35 -16.83 -3.84 27.11
C GLY A 35 -16.74 -3.86 28.64
N SER A 36 -17.85 -4.18 29.31
CA SER A 36 -17.84 -4.56 30.73
C SER A 36 -17.93 -6.08 30.85
N GLY A 37 -16.87 -6.71 31.37
CA GLY A 37 -16.80 -8.15 31.59
C GLY A 37 -16.41 -8.98 30.35
N THR A 38 -16.46 -10.31 30.50
CA THR A 38 -16.09 -11.30 29.47
C THR A 38 -17.15 -11.51 28.39
N ASP A 39 -18.39 -11.04 28.60
CA ASP A 39 -19.58 -11.47 27.83
C ASP A 39 -20.06 -10.48 26.75
N ARG A 40 -19.25 -9.47 26.39
CA ARG A 40 -19.71 -8.37 25.52
C ARG A 40 -18.94 -8.21 24.21
N ILE A 41 -18.35 -9.30 23.73
CA ILE A 41 -17.75 -9.39 22.40
C ILE A 41 -18.25 -10.71 21.81
N THR A 42 -18.91 -10.63 20.65
CA THR A 42 -19.66 -11.76 20.11
C THR A 42 -19.14 -12.14 18.74
N SER A 43 -18.72 -13.39 18.60
CA SER A 43 -18.60 -14.05 17.30
C SER A 43 -19.87 -14.85 17.01
N LEU A 44 -20.47 -14.67 15.83
CA LEU A 44 -21.68 -15.34 15.39
C LEU A 44 -21.41 -16.06 14.07
N ALA A 45 -21.45 -17.39 14.07
CA ALA A 45 -21.30 -18.18 12.84
C ALA A 45 -22.52 -18.00 11.91
N LEU A 46 -22.28 -17.74 10.63
CA LEU A 46 -23.32 -17.62 9.61
C LEU A 46 -23.66 -19.00 9.01
N PRO A 47 -24.95 -19.27 8.72
CA PRO A 47 -26.11 -18.45 9.08
C PRO A 47 -26.43 -18.59 10.58
N PHE A 48 -26.69 -17.47 11.26
CA PHE A 48 -27.16 -17.49 12.65
C PHE A 48 -28.68 -17.34 12.73
N THR A 49 -29.26 -17.87 13.81
CA THR A 49 -30.65 -17.65 14.22
C THR A 49 -30.68 -16.97 15.58
N ALA A 50 -31.87 -16.58 16.05
CA ALA A 50 -32.02 -15.97 17.38
C ALA A 50 -31.56 -16.88 18.55
N SER A 51 -31.33 -18.17 18.30
CA SER A 51 -30.83 -19.13 19.28
C SER A 51 -29.39 -19.58 19.02
N SER A 52 -28.69 -18.97 18.08
CA SER A 52 -27.30 -19.32 17.80
C SER A 52 -26.40 -18.99 18.98
N ALA A 53 -25.48 -19.91 19.29
CA ALA A 53 -24.49 -19.70 20.32
C ALA A 53 -23.53 -18.58 19.93
N VAL A 54 -23.17 -17.75 20.91
CA VAL A 54 -22.12 -16.75 20.78
C VAL A 54 -20.78 -17.42 21.02
N GLY A 55 -19.86 -17.28 20.07
CA GLY A 55 -18.47 -17.70 20.20
C GLY A 55 -17.58 -16.58 20.73
N SER A 56 -16.39 -16.97 21.21
CA SER A 56 -15.30 -16.05 21.53
C SER A 56 -14.37 -15.85 20.33
N SER A 57 -13.75 -14.67 20.20
CA SER A 57 -12.73 -14.40 19.18
C SER A 57 -11.31 -14.37 19.78
N THR A 58 -10.29 -14.54 18.95
CA THR A 58 -8.88 -14.41 19.35
C THR A 58 -8.54 -13.02 19.86
N TRP A 59 -9.03 -11.98 19.19
CA TRP A 59 -8.83 -10.59 19.62
C TRP A 59 -9.52 -10.24 20.93
N GLN A 60 -10.61 -10.93 21.29
CA GLN A 60 -11.22 -10.78 22.61
C GLN A 60 -10.26 -11.21 23.71
N HIS A 61 -9.54 -12.32 23.50
CA HIS A 61 -8.55 -12.78 24.47
C HIS A 61 -7.39 -11.77 24.61
N ASP A 62 -6.93 -11.17 23.52
CA ASP A 62 -5.88 -10.15 23.57
C ASP A 62 -6.36 -8.83 24.19
N LEU A 63 -7.62 -8.45 23.99
CA LEU A 63 -8.24 -7.32 24.68
C LEU A 63 -8.28 -7.55 26.20
N LEU A 64 -8.70 -8.75 26.64
CA LEU A 64 -8.70 -9.13 28.06
C LEU A 64 -7.27 -9.14 28.65
N ARG A 65 -6.26 -9.55 27.87
CA ARG A 65 -4.86 -9.45 28.27
C ARG A 65 -4.44 -7.98 28.47
N GLY A 66 -4.87 -7.09 27.58
CA GLY A 66 -4.68 -5.64 27.71
C GLY A 66 -5.30 -5.07 28.98
N GLN A 67 -6.54 -5.44 29.29
CA GLN A 67 -7.21 -5.04 30.54
C GLN A 67 -6.45 -5.50 31.78
N ARG A 68 -5.96 -6.74 31.81
CA ARG A 68 -5.16 -7.25 32.93
C ARG A 68 -3.87 -6.45 33.11
N ARG A 69 -3.16 -6.18 32.01
CA ARG A 69 -1.93 -5.37 32.04
C ARG A 69 -2.20 -3.96 32.59
N PHE A 70 -3.27 -3.32 32.13
CA PHE A 70 -3.67 -2.01 32.63
C PHE A 70 -4.07 -2.05 34.12
N SER A 71 -4.80 -3.09 34.53
CA SER A 71 -5.15 -3.31 35.94
C SER A 71 -3.91 -3.42 36.82
N ASP A 72 -2.92 -4.20 36.38
CA ASP A 72 -1.69 -4.42 37.13
C ASP A 72 -0.83 -3.15 37.19
N GLU A 73 -0.75 -2.41 36.08
CA GLU A 73 -0.01 -1.14 35.99
C GLU A 73 -0.56 -0.07 36.94
N TYR A 74 -1.89 0.03 37.04
CA TYR A 74 -2.57 1.04 37.87
C TYR A 74 -3.11 0.51 39.21
N ASN A 75 -2.79 -0.73 39.58
CA ASN A 75 -3.26 -1.41 40.81
C ASN A 75 -4.79 -1.38 41.00
N LEU A 76 -5.53 -1.61 39.91
CA LEU A 76 -7.01 -1.52 39.90
C LEU A 76 -7.70 -2.81 40.35
N ALA A 77 -6.96 -3.83 40.78
CA ALA A 77 -7.50 -5.11 41.28
C ALA A 77 -8.53 -5.79 40.35
N GLY A 78 -8.39 -5.61 39.04
CA GLY A 78 -9.28 -6.13 38.00
C GLY A 78 -10.42 -5.19 37.61
N ASN A 79 -10.55 -4.02 38.25
CA ASN A 79 -11.60 -3.04 37.98
C ASN A 79 -11.24 -2.17 36.78
N VAL A 80 -11.27 -2.79 35.60
CA VAL A 80 -10.95 -2.16 34.32
C VAL A 80 -12.10 -2.38 33.34
N MET A 81 -12.48 -1.32 32.66
CA MET A 81 -13.36 -1.38 31.49
C MET A 81 -12.55 -1.16 30.22
N ALA A 82 -12.87 -1.90 29.16
CA ALA A 82 -12.35 -1.61 27.82
C ALA A 82 -13.42 -0.84 27.04
N ARG A 83 -12.99 0.20 26.34
CA ARG A 83 -13.84 0.89 25.36
C ARG A 83 -13.33 0.59 23.97
N ALA A 84 -14.16 0.03 23.10
CA ALA A 84 -13.82 -0.16 21.70
C ALA A 84 -14.32 1.01 20.86
N TYR A 85 -13.52 1.45 19.89
CA TYR A 85 -13.84 2.54 18.98
C TYR A 85 -13.99 2.11 17.53
N GLY A 86 -13.54 0.90 17.21
CA GLY A 86 -13.61 0.37 15.86
C GLY A 86 -13.04 -1.03 15.76
N LEU A 87 -13.48 -1.73 14.73
CA LEU A 87 -13.10 -3.08 14.39
C LEU A 87 -12.92 -3.17 12.87
N CYS A 88 -11.80 -3.72 12.40
CA CYS A 88 -11.60 -4.00 10.98
C CYS A 88 -10.85 -5.31 10.77
N THR A 89 -11.04 -5.91 9.60
CA THR A 89 -10.24 -7.05 9.13
C THR A 89 -9.13 -6.54 8.22
N SER A 90 -8.02 -7.27 8.19
CA SER A 90 -6.98 -7.07 7.20
C SER A 90 -7.53 -7.31 5.78
N PRO A 91 -6.86 -6.78 4.74
CA PRO A 91 -7.25 -7.02 3.35
C PRO A 91 -7.30 -8.50 2.95
N PHE A 92 -6.57 -9.37 3.66
CA PHE A 92 -6.55 -10.82 3.42
C PHE A 92 -7.47 -11.61 4.34
N GLY A 93 -8.20 -10.94 5.25
CA GLY A 93 -9.06 -11.61 6.23
C GLY A 93 -8.32 -12.40 7.33
N ASP A 94 -6.99 -12.44 7.28
CA ASP A 94 -6.11 -13.21 8.16
C ASP A 94 -5.94 -12.60 9.56
N MET A 95 -6.24 -11.30 9.71
CA MET A 95 -6.13 -10.59 10.97
C MET A 95 -7.34 -9.70 11.21
N VAL A 96 -7.65 -9.49 12.49
CA VAL A 96 -8.58 -8.49 12.98
C VAL A 96 -7.82 -7.47 13.80
N ALA A 97 -8.11 -6.19 13.56
CA ALA A 97 -7.61 -5.08 14.34
C ALA A 97 -8.75 -4.40 15.10
N VAL A 98 -8.56 -4.20 16.40
CA VAL A 98 -9.50 -3.54 17.31
C VAL A 98 -8.81 -2.30 17.84
N ASN A 99 -9.45 -1.13 17.71
CA ASN A 99 -9.01 0.06 18.42
C ASN A 99 -9.74 0.15 19.77
N ALA A 100 -9.00 0.15 20.87
CA ALA A 100 -9.57 0.20 22.21
C ALA A 100 -8.75 1.03 23.20
N SER A 101 -9.41 1.56 24.22
CA SER A 101 -8.78 2.15 25.40
C SER A 101 -9.20 1.41 26.66
N PHE A 102 -8.40 1.57 27.73
CA PHE A 102 -8.65 0.94 29.03
C PHE A 102 -8.81 2.03 30.08
N HIS A 103 -9.82 1.87 30.93
CA HIS A 103 -10.17 2.85 31.94
C HIS A 103 -10.53 2.16 33.25
N PRO A 104 -10.33 2.79 34.42
CA PRO A 104 -10.88 2.30 35.69
C PRO A 104 -12.39 2.14 35.59
N SER A 105 -12.94 0.99 36.01
CA SER A 105 -14.40 0.77 35.99
C SER A 105 -15.09 1.31 37.25
N ASP A 106 -14.36 1.46 38.35
CA ASP A 106 -14.85 1.84 39.67
C ASP A 106 -14.20 3.12 40.20
N GLY A 107 -14.08 4.14 39.34
CA GLY A 107 -13.50 5.41 39.75
C GLY A 107 -13.75 6.52 38.75
N VAL A 108 -13.58 7.76 39.21
CA VAL A 108 -13.49 8.90 38.29
C VAL A 108 -12.06 8.96 37.82
N GLU A 109 -11.88 8.79 36.52
CA GLU A 109 -10.61 9.03 35.86
C GLU A 109 -10.49 10.52 35.53
N TYR A 110 -9.36 11.14 35.89
CA TYR A 110 -9.04 12.49 35.48
C TYR A 110 -7.97 12.43 34.40
N THR A 111 -8.39 12.45 33.14
CA THR A 111 -7.50 12.53 31.98
C THR A 111 -7.54 13.93 31.37
N THR A 112 -6.40 14.40 30.88
CA THR A 112 -6.36 15.51 29.93
C THR A 112 -6.29 14.95 28.51
N SER A 113 -6.61 15.75 27.49
CA SER A 113 -6.58 15.29 26.10
C SER A 113 -5.20 14.82 25.63
N SER A 114 -4.12 15.26 26.28
CA SER A 114 -2.76 14.77 25.99
C SER A 114 -2.46 13.41 26.62
N ASP A 115 -3.24 12.99 27.62
CA ASP A 115 -3.03 11.73 28.34
C ASP A 115 -3.91 10.60 27.81
N GLU A 116 -4.81 10.89 26.86
CA GLU A 116 -5.68 9.88 26.24
C GLU A 116 -4.85 8.95 25.33
N VAL A 117 -4.76 7.69 25.73
CA VAL A 117 -4.07 6.64 24.98
C VAL A 117 -5.09 5.63 24.46
N SER A 118 -4.97 5.30 23.17
CA SER A 118 -5.68 4.19 22.55
C SER A 118 -4.68 3.16 22.03
N TYR A 119 -5.11 1.91 22.03
CA TYR A 119 -4.32 0.75 21.65
C TYR A 119 -4.94 0.11 20.41
N LEU A 120 -4.11 -0.10 19.40
CA LEU A 120 -4.48 -0.94 18.26
C LEU A 120 -4.05 -2.38 18.56
N ILE A 121 -5.02 -3.22 18.87
CA ILE A 121 -4.81 -4.64 19.14
C ILE A 121 -5.02 -5.39 17.84
N THR A 122 -4.03 -6.16 17.41
CA THR A 122 -4.11 -6.99 16.21
C THR A 122 -4.01 -8.45 16.61
N SER A 123 -4.93 -9.27 16.09
CA SER A 123 -4.99 -10.70 16.39
C SER A 123 -5.31 -11.48 15.13
N GLN A 124 -4.76 -12.69 15.03
CA GLN A 124 -4.96 -13.55 13.88
C GLN A 124 -6.33 -14.25 13.97
N CYS A 125 -6.96 -14.44 12.83
CA CYS A 125 -8.27 -15.07 12.73
C CYS A 125 -8.21 -16.59 12.90
N ASN A 126 -7.20 -17.23 12.30
CA ASN A 126 -7.05 -18.69 12.28
C ASN A 126 -5.73 -19.09 12.97
N ASP A 127 -5.83 -20.06 13.88
CA ASP A 127 -4.68 -20.70 14.53
C ASP A 127 -4.05 -21.79 13.64
N ASP A 128 -4.82 -22.32 12.69
CA ASP A 128 -4.39 -23.40 11.81
C ASP A 128 -3.45 -22.88 10.71
N LEU A 129 -2.32 -23.56 10.64
CA LEU A 129 -1.06 -23.19 10.00
C LEU A 129 -1.06 -23.38 8.47
N GLN A 130 -2.22 -23.38 7.83
CA GLN A 130 -2.23 -23.48 6.38
C GLN A 130 -1.93 -22.09 5.82
N PHE A 131 -1.15 -22.04 4.73
CA PHE A 131 -0.97 -20.85 3.91
C PHE A 131 -2.34 -20.46 3.35
N ALA A 132 -3.18 -19.88 4.19
CA ALA A 132 -4.45 -19.35 3.84
C ALA A 132 -4.24 -17.86 4.02
N LEU A 133 -4.11 -17.15 2.90
CA LEU A 133 -4.66 -15.80 2.84
C LEU A 133 -6.18 -16.03 3.02
N ALA A 134 -6.57 -16.29 4.27
CA ALA A 134 -7.86 -16.85 4.66
C ALA A 134 -8.88 -15.73 4.58
N GLY A 135 -9.49 -15.66 3.42
CA GLY A 135 -10.27 -14.52 2.98
C GLY A 135 -9.83 -14.23 1.57
N SER A 136 -10.49 -14.88 0.61
CA SER A 136 -10.44 -14.40 -0.77
C SER A 136 -10.70 -12.90 -0.71
N PRO A 137 -9.72 -12.04 -1.04
CA PRO A 137 -9.93 -10.60 -0.98
C PRO A 137 -11.15 -10.29 -1.84
N SER A 138 -12.02 -9.40 -1.37
CA SER A 138 -13.22 -9.00 -2.13
C SER A 138 -12.87 -8.52 -3.54
N ASN A 139 -11.63 -8.07 -3.76
CA ASN A 139 -11.03 -7.84 -5.05
C ASN A 139 -9.49 -8.10 -5.04
N PRO A 140 -8.97 -9.19 -5.64
CA PRO A 140 -7.52 -9.45 -5.69
C PRO A 140 -6.75 -8.37 -6.46
N HIS A 141 -7.43 -7.56 -7.27
CA HIS A 141 -6.83 -6.45 -8.01
C HIS A 141 -6.60 -5.19 -7.17
N GLU A 142 -7.13 -5.12 -5.94
CA GLU A 142 -6.98 -3.98 -5.02
C GLU A 142 -5.88 -4.18 -3.97
N LEU A 143 -5.24 -5.34 -3.96
CA LEU A 143 -4.20 -5.65 -3.00
C LEU A 143 -2.90 -4.89 -3.29
N THR A 144 -2.36 -4.28 -2.24
CA THR A 144 -1.08 -3.58 -2.30
C THR A 144 0.07 -4.55 -2.04
N ALA A 145 1.23 -4.26 -2.62
CA ALA A 145 2.43 -5.07 -2.41
C ALA A 145 2.89 -5.00 -0.94
N GLU A 146 2.65 -3.88 -0.26
CA GLU A 146 2.95 -3.65 1.15
C GLU A 146 2.13 -4.55 2.07
N ALA A 147 0.82 -4.67 1.81
CA ALA A 147 -0.04 -5.56 2.60
C ALA A 147 0.43 -7.01 2.46
N LEU A 148 0.71 -7.45 1.22
CA LEU A 148 1.20 -8.79 0.96
C LEU A 148 2.56 -9.04 1.62
N LEU A 149 3.48 -8.08 1.51
CA LEU A 149 4.80 -8.16 2.13
C LEU A 149 4.69 -8.31 3.66
N SER A 150 3.86 -7.50 4.31
CA SER A 150 3.63 -7.58 5.76
C SER A 150 3.11 -8.95 6.18
N SER A 151 2.15 -9.50 5.41
CA SER A 151 1.54 -10.80 5.70
C SER A 151 2.55 -11.94 5.52
N LEU A 152 3.33 -11.91 4.43
CA LEU A 152 4.40 -12.87 4.17
C LEU A 152 5.53 -12.80 5.21
N GLN A 153 5.90 -11.60 5.67
CA GLN A 153 6.88 -11.42 6.75
C GLN A 153 6.40 -12.04 8.05
N SER A 154 5.16 -11.76 8.45
CA SER A 154 4.52 -12.37 9.62
C SER A 154 4.54 -13.89 9.54
N LEU A 155 4.17 -14.45 8.39
CA LEU A 155 4.18 -15.89 8.16
C LEU A 155 5.59 -16.48 8.20
N SER A 156 6.59 -15.82 7.59
CA SER A 156 7.98 -16.31 7.58
C SER A 156 8.61 -16.42 8.96
N VAL A 157 8.20 -15.56 9.90
CA VAL A 157 8.65 -15.61 11.31
C VAL A 157 8.00 -16.78 12.04
N ARG A 158 6.74 -17.09 11.72
CA ARG A 158 5.98 -18.19 12.34
C ARG A 158 6.40 -19.55 11.81
N GLU A 159 6.57 -19.65 10.49
CA GLU A 159 6.80 -20.90 9.76
C GLU A 159 8.02 -20.81 8.82
N PRO A 160 9.24 -20.79 9.35
CA PRO A 160 10.43 -20.68 8.51
C PRO A 160 10.59 -21.86 7.53
N GLU A 161 10.09 -23.05 7.90
CA GLU A 161 10.15 -24.26 7.05
C GLU A 161 9.29 -24.14 5.79
N ALA A 162 8.14 -23.46 5.86
CA ALA A 162 7.27 -23.24 4.72
C ALA A 162 7.94 -22.37 3.62
N PHE A 163 8.90 -21.51 4.01
CA PHE A 163 9.64 -20.63 3.11
C PHE A 163 10.93 -21.26 2.54
N ALA A 164 11.14 -22.57 2.76
CA ALA A 164 12.29 -23.29 2.22
C ALA A 164 12.25 -23.37 0.68
N ASP A 165 11.07 -23.60 0.09
CA ASP A 165 10.87 -23.61 -1.36
C ASP A 165 10.10 -22.37 -1.83
N GLU A 166 10.81 -21.42 -2.44
CA GLU A 166 10.22 -20.19 -2.95
C GLU A 166 9.14 -20.44 -4.01
N ASN A 167 9.29 -21.46 -4.84
CA ASN A 167 8.33 -21.74 -5.91
C ASN A 167 7.01 -22.22 -5.32
N LEU A 168 7.07 -23.07 -4.30
CA LEU A 168 5.88 -23.55 -3.59
C LEU A 168 5.12 -22.38 -2.95
N VAL A 169 5.83 -21.46 -2.28
CA VAL A 169 5.20 -20.27 -1.68
C VAL A 169 4.55 -19.40 -2.75
N VAL A 170 5.23 -19.16 -3.88
CA VAL A 170 4.65 -18.40 -5.00
C VAL A 170 3.37 -19.05 -5.51
N GLU A 171 3.35 -20.36 -5.71
CA GLU A 171 2.16 -21.08 -6.16
C GLU A 171 1.00 -20.99 -5.16
N GLN A 172 1.29 -21.14 -3.86
CA GLN A 172 0.29 -21.01 -2.80
C GLN A 172 -0.29 -19.58 -2.73
N VAL A 173 0.54 -18.55 -2.82
CA VAL A 173 0.07 -17.15 -2.93
C VAL A 173 -0.82 -16.96 -4.14
N MET A 174 -0.40 -17.45 -5.31
CA MET A 174 -1.20 -17.31 -6.53
C MET A 174 -2.54 -18.03 -6.43
N GLN A 175 -2.58 -19.20 -5.79
CA GLN A 175 -3.83 -19.93 -5.56
C GLN A 175 -4.74 -19.17 -4.59
N ALA A 176 -4.21 -18.67 -3.48
CA ALA A 176 -5.00 -17.97 -2.47
C ALA A 176 -5.55 -16.61 -2.95
N LEU A 177 -4.92 -16.01 -3.97
CA LEU A 177 -5.38 -14.76 -4.59
C LEU A 177 -6.23 -14.96 -5.85
N ASP A 178 -6.60 -16.20 -6.18
CA ASP A 178 -7.32 -16.56 -7.41
C ASP A 178 -6.59 -16.07 -8.69
N LEU A 179 -5.25 -16.10 -8.65
CA LEU A 179 -4.36 -15.70 -9.75
C LEU A 179 -3.71 -16.92 -10.45
N ALA A 180 -4.06 -18.14 -10.04
CA ALA A 180 -3.49 -19.37 -10.58
C ALA A 180 -3.88 -19.60 -12.06
N GLU A 181 -5.07 -19.18 -12.48
CA GLU A 181 -5.58 -19.34 -13.85
C GLU A 181 -5.23 -18.16 -14.78
N LEU A 182 -4.36 -17.25 -14.34
CA LEU A 182 -3.95 -16.12 -15.19
C LEU A 182 -3.31 -16.61 -16.49
N PRO A 183 -3.64 -15.97 -17.62
CA PRO A 183 -3.07 -16.37 -18.90
C PRO A 183 -1.58 -16.03 -18.95
N SER A 184 -0.78 -17.01 -19.39
CA SER A 184 0.65 -16.82 -19.69
C SER A 184 0.84 -15.96 -20.95
N SER A 185 -0.06 -16.11 -21.93
CA SER A 185 -0.05 -15.38 -23.19
C SER A 185 -1.08 -14.26 -23.24
N TYR A 186 -0.79 -13.24 -24.04
CA TYR A 186 -1.68 -12.13 -24.36
C TYR A 186 -3.11 -12.62 -24.70
N SER A 187 -4.12 -12.14 -23.97
CA SER A 187 -5.49 -12.21 -24.44
C SER A 187 -5.64 -11.14 -25.53
N LYS A 188 -6.07 -11.54 -26.73
CA LYS A 188 -6.48 -10.60 -27.78
C LYS A 188 -7.77 -9.89 -27.36
N LEU A 189 -7.70 -9.03 -26.34
CA LEU A 189 -8.73 -8.02 -26.16
C LEU A 189 -8.66 -7.05 -27.34
N GLY A 190 -9.83 -6.47 -27.63
CA GLY A 190 -10.17 -5.80 -28.89
C GLY A 190 -9.09 -4.86 -29.42
N GLN A 191 -9.02 -4.78 -30.75
CA GLN A 191 -8.11 -3.88 -31.44
C GLN A 191 -8.35 -2.44 -30.94
N ILE A 192 -7.31 -1.81 -30.39
CA ILE A 192 -7.38 -0.42 -29.95
C ILE A 192 -7.53 0.47 -31.20
N THR A 193 -8.66 1.16 -31.29
CA THR A 193 -8.97 2.12 -32.36
C THR A 193 -8.90 3.55 -31.82
N GLU A 194 -8.91 4.55 -32.72
CA GLU A 194 -8.93 5.97 -32.34
C GLU A 194 -10.14 6.34 -31.47
N ASP A 195 -11.27 5.67 -31.66
CA ASP A 195 -12.50 5.87 -30.88
C ASP A 195 -12.48 5.18 -29.51
N THR A 196 -11.43 4.40 -29.19
CA THR A 196 -11.36 3.65 -27.94
C THR A 196 -11.16 4.62 -26.77
N PRO A 197 -12.07 4.65 -25.77
CA PRO A 197 -11.92 5.47 -24.57
C PRO A 197 -10.58 5.21 -23.86
N VAL A 198 -9.94 6.28 -23.38
CA VAL A 198 -8.62 6.22 -22.74
C VAL A 198 -8.62 5.31 -21.51
N ASP A 199 -9.70 5.28 -20.74
CA ASP A 199 -9.86 4.41 -19.57
C ASP A 199 -9.80 2.92 -19.94
N LEU A 200 -10.37 2.54 -21.09
CA LEU A 200 -10.30 1.17 -21.60
C LEU A 200 -8.89 0.82 -22.08
N ILE A 201 -8.19 1.76 -22.72
CA ILE A 201 -6.77 1.59 -23.11
C ILE A 201 -5.93 1.37 -21.85
N VAL A 202 -6.08 2.22 -20.83
CA VAL A 202 -5.35 2.12 -19.56
C VAL A 202 -5.65 0.80 -18.86
N ARG A 203 -6.93 0.40 -18.77
CA ARG A 203 -7.34 -0.88 -18.18
C ARG A 203 -6.68 -2.05 -18.90
N GLN A 204 -6.68 -2.04 -20.23
CA GLN A 204 -6.08 -3.09 -21.04
C GLN A 204 -4.56 -3.20 -20.81
N VAL A 205 -3.85 -2.07 -20.85
CA VAL A 205 -2.40 -2.03 -20.63
C VAL A 205 -2.05 -2.48 -19.22
N ARG A 206 -2.78 -2.01 -18.20
CA ARG A 206 -2.60 -2.44 -16.81
C ARG A 206 -2.83 -3.94 -16.64
N GLN A 207 -3.88 -4.48 -17.27
CA GLN A 207 -4.16 -5.91 -17.23
C GLN A 207 -3.02 -6.74 -17.83
N ASN A 208 -2.50 -6.32 -18.98
CA ASN A 208 -1.42 -7.03 -19.65
C ASN A 208 -0.09 -6.97 -18.87
N ILE A 209 0.22 -5.83 -18.24
CA ILE A 209 1.47 -5.64 -17.49
C ILE A 209 1.40 -6.28 -16.10
N LEU A 210 0.31 -6.05 -15.37
CA LEU A 210 0.21 -6.41 -13.94
C LEU A 210 -0.37 -7.81 -13.72
N PHE A 211 -1.34 -8.24 -14.53
CA PHE A 211 -2.12 -9.46 -14.34
C PHE A 211 -1.80 -10.51 -15.41
N ASN A 212 -0.51 -10.71 -15.64
CA ASN A 212 0.04 -11.80 -16.45
C ASN A 212 0.79 -12.78 -15.53
N ARG A 213 0.67 -14.09 -15.80
CA ARG A 213 1.25 -15.14 -14.94
C ARG A 213 2.74 -14.91 -14.65
N ASP A 214 3.54 -14.68 -15.69
CA ASP A 214 5.00 -14.54 -15.56
C ASP A 214 5.36 -13.25 -14.78
N SER A 215 4.64 -12.15 -15.04
CA SER A 215 4.80 -10.89 -14.32
C SER A 215 4.45 -11.05 -12.83
N VAL A 216 3.35 -11.72 -12.51
CA VAL A 216 2.93 -11.98 -11.12
C VAL A 216 3.96 -12.85 -10.42
N GLN A 217 4.39 -13.96 -11.03
CA GLN A 217 5.40 -14.85 -10.47
C GLN A 217 6.73 -14.13 -10.20
N SER A 218 7.21 -13.31 -11.14
CA SER A 218 8.45 -12.54 -10.97
C SER A 218 8.32 -11.52 -9.83
N ARG A 219 7.19 -10.82 -9.75
CA ARG A 219 6.92 -9.85 -8.66
C ARG A 219 6.82 -10.52 -7.29
N LEU A 220 6.16 -11.67 -7.20
CA LEU A 220 6.07 -12.45 -5.95
C LEU A 220 7.45 -12.97 -5.52
N SER A 221 8.23 -13.53 -6.45
CA SER A 221 9.60 -13.97 -6.20
C SER A 221 10.47 -12.81 -5.71
N GLN A 222 10.30 -11.62 -6.29
CA GLN A 222 11.02 -10.42 -5.84
C GLN A 222 10.57 -9.97 -4.44
N LEU A 223 9.27 -10.05 -4.11
CA LEU A 223 8.76 -9.78 -2.76
C LEU A 223 9.31 -10.77 -1.73
N LEU A 224 9.44 -12.06 -2.05
CA LEU A 224 10.02 -13.06 -1.15
C LEU A 224 11.49 -12.76 -0.78
N LYS A 225 12.26 -12.11 -1.67
CA LYS A 225 13.60 -11.62 -1.31
C LYS A 225 13.55 -10.56 -0.21
N TYR A 226 12.50 -9.72 -0.19
CA TYR A 226 12.31 -8.72 0.88
C TYR A 226 11.95 -9.39 2.20
N VAL A 227 11.17 -10.47 2.14
CA VAL A 227 10.82 -11.28 3.31
C VAL A 227 12.08 -11.89 3.93
N LYS A 228 12.97 -12.46 3.12
CA LYS A 228 14.22 -13.08 3.58
C LYS A 228 15.31 -12.08 4.00
N GLY A 229 15.13 -10.79 3.71
CA GLY A 229 16.13 -9.76 3.98
C GLY A 229 17.31 -9.76 2.98
N ASP A 230 17.21 -10.51 1.89
CA ASP A 230 18.29 -10.73 0.91
C ASP A 230 18.37 -9.63 -0.16
N ILE A 231 18.32 -8.36 0.25
CA ILE A 231 18.18 -7.24 -0.70
C ILE A 231 19.29 -6.20 -0.59
N PRO A 232 19.96 -5.89 -1.72
CA PRO A 232 20.88 -4.77 -1.76
C PRO A 232 20.12 -3.45 -1.62
N LYS A 233 20.77 -2.43 -1.04
CA LYS A 233 20.22 -1.07 -0.84
C LYS A 233 19.52 -0.48 -2.08
N THR A 234 19.93 -0.89 -3.28
CA THR A 234 19.26 -0.59 -4.55
C THR A 234 19.05 -1.89 -5.33
N PRO A 235 17.86 -2.51 -5.26
CA PRO A 235 17.60 -3.71 -6.01
C PRO A 235 17.63 -3.42 -7.51
N PRO A 236 18.18 -4.34 -8.32
CA PRO A 236 18.09 -4.23 -9.77
C PRO A 236 16.62 -4.28 -10.19
N LEU A 237 16.28 -3.60 -11.28
CA LEU A 237 14.96 -3.74 -11.88
C LEU A 237 14.83 -5.15 -12.46
N ASP A 238 13.68 -5.77 -12.22
CA ASP A 238 13.37 -7.10 -12.72
C ASP A 238 13.28 -7.07 -14.26
N ALA A 239 14.14 -7.84 -14.93
CA ALA A 239 14.24 -7.82 -16.39
C ALA A 239 12.96 -8.32 -17.08
N THR A 240 12.25 -9.28 -16.48
CA THR A 240 10.98 -9.82 -16.98
C THR A 240 9.90 -8.74 -16.94
N VAL A 241 9.80 -8.04 -15.81
CA VAL A 241 8.84 -6.93 -15.62
C VAL A 241 9.17 -5.77 -16.55
N VAL A 242 10.46 -5.39 -16.65
CA VAL A 242 10.89 -4.31 -17.57
C VAL A 242 10.57 -4.68 -19.02
N LEU A 243 10.92 -5.90 -19.46
CA LEU A 243 10.63 -6.38 -20.81
C LEU A 243 9.13 -6.32 -21.10
N LYS A 244 8.30 -6.71 -20.13
CA LYS A 244 6.84 -6.66 -20.26
C LYS A 244 6.32 -5.24 -20.40
N ILE A 245 6.79 -4.31 -19.56
CA ILE A 245 6.42 -2.89 -19.63
C ILE A 245 6.78 -2.31 -21.00
N VAL A 246 8.03 -2.47 -21.45
CA VAL A 246 8.46 -1.88 -22.72
C VAL A 246 7.77 -2.51 -23.92
N THR A 247 7.52 -3.82 -23.88
CA THR A 247 6.80 -4.53 -24.93
C THR A 247 5.35 -4.08 -25.04
N GLU A 248 4.62 -3.94 -23.93
CA GLU A 248 3.21 -3.54 -23.97
C GLU A 248 3.04 -2.07 -24.38
N ILE A 249 3.93 -1.18 -23.94
CA ILE A 249 3.90 0.23 -24.35
C ILE A 249 4.28 0.38 -25.83
N ALA A 250 5.32 -0.30 -26.31
CA ALA A 250 5.75 -0.26 -27.71
C ALA A 250 4.72 -0.84 -28.69
N ARG A 251 3.75 -1.62 -28.21
CA ARG A 251 2.63 -2.16 -29.01
C ARG A 251 1.45 -1.21 -29.14
N LEU A 252 1.41 -0.13 -28.36
CA LEU A 252 0.31 0.82 -28.45
C LEU A 252 0.33 1.52 -29.82
N PRO A 253 -0.86 1.79 -30.40
CA PRO A 253 -0.93 2.51 -31.67
C PRO A 253 -0.26 3.89 -31.61
N HIS A 254 0.34 4.32 -32.73
CA HIS A 254 1.06 5.61 -32.80
C HIS A 254 0.20 6.81 -32.42
N PHE A 255 -1.11 6.80 -32.71
CA PHE A 255 -2.01 7.89 -32.33
C PHE A 255 -2.07 8.14 -30.80
N VAL A 256 -1.75 7.13 -29.97
CA VAL A 256 -1.65 7.28 -28.51
C VAL A 256 -0.38 8.07 -28.14
N ALA A 257 0.71 7.86 -28.88
CA ALA A 257 1.96 8.60 -28.70
C ALA A 257 1.86 10.05 -29.22
N ASP A 258 1.04 10.29 -30.24
CA ASP A 258 0.87 11.61 -30.86
C ASP A 258 0.05 12.60 -30.00
N ALA A 259 -0.51 12.13 -28.89
CA ALA A 259 -1.29 12.98 -27.98
C ALA A 259 -0.47 14.13 -27.35
N SER A 260 0.84 13.96 -27.16
CA SER A 260 1.72 15.01 -26.63
C SER A 260 3.19 14.72 -26.90
N PHE A 261 4.04 15.76 -26.85
CA PHE A 261 5.50 15.59 -26.92
C PHE A 261 6.03 14.62 -25.85
N LEU A 262 5.43 14.64 -24.65
CA LEU A 262 5.80 13.73 -23.58
C LEU A 262 5.42 12.28 -23.90
N SER A 263 4.21 12.05 -24.40
CA SER A 263 3.75 10.73 -24.85
C SER A 263 4.66 10.16 -25.93
N HIS A 264 5.08 11.00 -26.88
CA HIS A 264 6.03 10.64 -27.92
C HIS A 264 7.39 10.24 -27.34
N SER A 265 7.92 11.04 -26.40
CA SER A 265 9.21 10.76 -25.72
C SER A 265 9.16 9.44 -24.94
N ILE A 266 8.05 9.18 -24.23
CA ILE A 266 7.81 7.91 -23.51
C ILE A 266 7.76 6.74 -24.51
N MET A 267 7.06 6.88 -25.62
CA MET A 267 7.02 5.81 -26.63
C MET A 267 8.42 5.52 -27.19
N GLN A 268 9.16 6.56 -27.60
CA GLN A 268 10.50 6.43 -28.16
C GLN A 268 11.47 5.73 -27.21
N ILE A 269 11.50 6.10 -25.92
CA ILE A 269 12.42 5.49 -24.96
C ILE A 269 12.05 4.02 -24.69
N HIS A 270 10.76 3.66 -24.67
CA HIS A 270 10.35 2.26 -24.54
C HIS A 270 10.73 1.43 -25.78
N CYS A 271 10.56 1.97 -26.99
CA CYS A 271 11.03 1.33 -28.23
C CYS A 271 12.54 1.13 -28.24
N LEU A 272 13.32 2.15 -27.81
CA LEU A 272 14.77 2.07 -27.69
C LEU A 272 15.20 0.96 -26.73
N ILE A 273 14.58 0.89 -25.54
CA ILE A 273 14.88 -0.15 -24.55
C ILE A 273 14.54 -1.53 -25.10
N LEU A 274 13.39 -1.69 -25.75
CA LEU A 274 12.97 -2.96 -26.35
C LEU A 274 13.99 -3.42 -27.41
N ALA A 275 14.41 -2.53 -28.31
CA ALA A 275 15.43 -2.82 -29.31
C ALA A 275 16.77 -3.24 -28.68
N LYS A 276 17.24 -2.53 -27.65
CA LYS A 276 18.47 -2.88 -26.91
C LYS A 276 18.36 -4.22 -26.17
N LEU A 277 17.21 -4.55 -25.59
CA LEU A 277 16.98 -5.83 -24.93
C LEU A 277 16.93 -6.99 -25.93
N GLN A 278 16.28 -6.80 -27.09
CA GLN A 278 16.22 -7.80 -28.16
C GLN A 278 17.60 -8.05 -28.79
N ALA A 279 18.39 -7.00 -29.05
CA ALA A 279 19.75 -7.12 -29.57
C ALA A 279 20.68 -7.94 -28.64
N ARG A 280 20.48 -7.83 -27.32
CA ARG A 280 21.24 -8.58 -26.31
C ARG A 280 20.80 -10.05 -26.17
N GLY A 281 19.56 -10.37 -26.56
CA GLY A 281 18.96 -11.70 -26.47
C GLY A 281 19.26 -12.64 -27.64
N GLY A 282 19.76 -12.12 -28.77
CA GLY A 282 20.25 -12.91 -29.90
C GLY A 282 19.57 -12.58 -31.24
N ASN A 283 20.13 -11.62 -31.97
CA ASN A 283 20.34 -11.65 -33.42
C ASN A 283 21.24 -10.47 -33.78
N SER A 284 22.49 -10.77 -34.14
CA SER A 284 23.30 -9.88 -34.98
C SER A 284 22.53 -9.59 -36.26
N ASP A 285 22.64 -8.37 -36.77
CA ASP A 285 22.07 -7.87 -38.04
C ASP A 285 20.81 -7.00 -37.91
N ALA A 286 20.72 -6.20 -36.85
CA ALA A 286 20.02 -4.92 -36.93
C ALA A 286 21.05 -3.80 -36.71
N GLU A 287 21.59 -3.26 -37.80
CA GLU A 287 22.20 -1.93 -37.81
C GLU A 287 21.09 -0.93 -37.42
N ALA A 288 20.93 -0.72 -36.12
CA ALA A 288 20.13 0.37 -35.60
C ALA A 288 20.85 1.67 -35.99
N SER A 289 20.19 2.47 -36.82
CA SER A 289 20.60 3.82 -37.18
C SER A 289 20.86 4.64 -35.93
N THR A 290 22.14 4.83 -35.62
CA THR A 290 22.66 5.50 -34.42
C THR A 290 22.33 7.01 -34.33
N SER A 291 21.69 7.59 -35.34
CA SER A 291 21.46 9.05 -35.42
C SER A 291 20.23 9.55 -34.67
N GLU A 292 19.20 8.72 -34.46
CA GLU A 292 17.98 9.12 -33.71
C GLU A 292 18.01 8.67 -32.24
N GLU A 293 18.96 7.81 -31.85
CA GLU A 293 19.18 7.42 -30.46
C GLU A 293 19.68 8.59 -29.58
N GLU A 294 20.17 9.66 -30.21
CA GLU A 294 20.93 10.73 -29.59
C GLU A 294 20.13 11.99 -29.21
N GLU A 295 18.80 12.05 -29.35
CA GLU A 295 18.05 13.28 -28.99
C GLU A 295 16.68 13.05 -28.33
N ILE A 296 16.44 11.90 -27.69
CA ILE A 296 15.16 11.66 -26.98
C ILE A 296 14.99 12.64 -25.80
N GLU A 297 16.06 12.92 -25.06
CA GLU A 297 16.01 13.74 -23.85
C GLU A 297 17.10 14.80 -23.84
N SER A 298 16.74 16.01 -23.39
CA SER A 298 17.68 17.10 -23.18
C SER A 298 17.69 17.56 -21.73
N CYS A 299 18.86 17.96 -21.27
CA CYS A 299 19.08 18.43 -19.92
C CYS A 299 18.45 19.82 -19.70
N GLU A 300 17.59 19.98 -18.70
CA GLU A 300 16.94 21.26 -18.38
C GLU A 300 17.96 22.33 -17.97
N ILE A 301 19.09 21.92 -17.38
CA ILE A 301 20.15 22.82 -16.89
C ILE A 301 21.03 23.33 -18.03
N CYS A 302 21.56 22.45 -18.88
CA CYS A 302 22.55 22.81 -19.91
C CYS A 302 22.09 22.61 -21.36
N ARG A 303 20.87 22.13 -21.56
CA ARG A 303 20.24 21.86 -22.88
C ARG A 303 21.00 20.89 -23.78
N LYS A 304 21.93 20.13 -23.22
CA LYS A 304 22.64 19.07 -23.93
C LYS A 304 21.91 17.74 -23.81
N ASN A 305 22.15 16.86 -24.78
CA ASN A 305 21.59 15.52 -24.83
C ASN A 305 21.86 14.70 -23.54
N ILE A 306 20.88 13.89 -23.16
CA ILE A 306 20.95 12.84 -22.16
C ILE A 306 20.90 11.48 -22.88
N PRO A 307 22.05 10.84 -23.16
CA PRO A 307 22.07 9.51 -23.75
C PRO A 307 21.43 8.46 -22.83
N PHE A 308 20.87 7.41 -23.45
CA PHE A 308 20.30 6.29 -22.73
C PHE A 308 21.36 5.23 -22.38
N GLU A 309 21.88 5.30 -21.15
CA GLU A 309 22.93 4.41 -20.64
C GLU A 309 22.41 3.38 -19.62
N SER A 310 21.36 3.71 -18.87
CA SER A 310 20.88 2.93 -17.71
C SER A 310 19.38 3.10 -17.53
N LEU A 311 18.72 2.09 -16.97
CA LEU A 311 17.29 2.13 -16.63
C LEU A 311 16.99 2.92 -15.34
N ARG A 312 17.98 3.10 -14.45
CA ARG A 312 17.77 3.72 -13.12
C ARG A 312 18.32 5.14 -13.00
N TRP A 313 19.28 5.49 -13.83
CA TRP A 313 19.93 6.79 -13.78
C TRP A 313 20.16 7.29 -15.20
N ALA A 314 20.25 8.61 -15.32
CA ALA A 314 20.55 9.32 -16.53
C ALA A 314 21.69 10.30 -16.25
N LYS A 315 22.55 10.51 -17.24
CA LYS A 315 23.65 11.46 -17.15
C LYS A 315 23.73 12.21 -18.46
N CYS A 316 23.66 13.53 -18.41
CA CYS A 316 23.86 14.31 -19.63
C CYS A 316 25.33 14.31 -20.05
N VAL A 317 25.63 14.69 -21.29
CA VAL A 317 27.02 14.77 -21.79
C VAL A 317 27.92 15.74 -20.99
N ASN A 318 27.33 16.70 -20.28
CA ASN A 318 28.03 17.60 -19.35
C ASN A 318 28.09 17.08 -17.90
N ASN A 319 27.79 15.79 -17.67
CA ASN A 319 27.84 15.09 -16.39
C ASN A 319 26.83 15.52 -15.30
N HIS A 320 25.75 16.25 -15.63
CA HIS A 320 24.61 16.34 -14.69
C HIS A 320 23.92 14.98 -14.59
N GLN A 321 23.68 14.52 -13.37
CA GLN A 321 23.10 13.20 -13.09
C GLN A 321 21.69 13.33 -12.55
N TYR A 322 20.81 12.43 -13.01
CA TYR A 322 19.41 12.38 -12.65
C TYR A 322 18.98 10.93 -12.38
N PRO A 323 18.05 10.68 -11.44
CA PRO A 323 17.35 9.41 -11.38
C PRO A 323 16.41 9.27 -12.58
N ARG A 324 16.14 8.04 -13.02
CA ARG A 324 15.11 7.75 -14.03
C ARG A 324 13.83 7.27 -13.37
N CYS A 325 12.71 7.60 -14.00
CA CYS A 325 11.41 7.04 -13.68
C CYS A 325 11.42 5.53 -13.95
N ALA A 326 11.04 4.70 -12.98
CA ALA A 326 11.03 3.24 -13.14
C ALA A 326 9.91 2.72 -14.06
N LEU A 327 8.98 3.59 -14.48
CA LEU A 327 7.88 3.24 -15.37
C LEU A 327 8.08 3.79 -16.79
N SER A 328 8.35 5.09 -16.92
CA SER A 328 8.53 5.74 -18.22
C SER A 328 9.99 5.78 -18.69
N PHE A 329 10.92 5.42 -17.82
CA PHE A 329 12.37 5.49 -18.04
C PHE A 329 12.94 6.88 -18.35
N LEU A 330 12.15 7.95 -18.39
CA LEU A 330 12.63 9.32 -18.56
C LEU A 330 13.43 9.80 -17.34
N ALA A 331 14.36 10.72 -17.55
CA ALA A 331 15.12 11.40 -16.51
C ALA A 331 14.22 12.33 -15.69
N ILE A 332 14.28 12.20 -14.36
CA ILE A 332 13.57 13.07 -13.42
C ILE A 332 14.50 14.25 -13.11
N GLN A 333 14.28 15.36 -13.80
CA GLN A 333 15.19 16.52 -13.76
C GLN A 333 14.78 17.59 -12.75
N THR A 334 13.50 17.66 -12.40
CA THR A 334 12.96 18.65 -11.47
C THR A 334 12.82 18.05 -10.06
N PRO A 335 13.35 18.70 -9.00
CA PRO A 335 13.09 18.27 -7.62
C PRO A 335 11.60 18.34 -7.26
N GLY A 336 11.12 17.40 -6.45
CA GLY A 336 9.73 17.38 -5.98
C GLY A 336 8.69 16.90 -7.00
N THR A 337 9.10 16.51 -8.21
CA THR A 337 8.20 15.96 -9.24
C THR A 337 8.20 14.43 -9.28
N ALA A 338 8.74 13.78 -8.25
CA ALA A 338 8.80 12.32 -8.14
C ALA A 338 8.12 11.82 -6.87
N LYS A 339 7.61 10.59 -6.96
CA LYS A 339 7.21 9.74 -5.84
C LYS A 339 8.18 8.56 -5.78
N SER A 340 8.23 7.86 -4.65
CA SER A 340 9.07 6.67 -4.47
C SER A 340 8.27 5.49 -3.92
N CYS A 341 8.64 4.29 -4.35
CA CYS A 341 8.07 3.07 -3.82
C CYS A 341 8.57 2.85 -2.38
N SER A 342 7.65 2.57 -1.45
CA SER A 342 7.95 2.31 -0.03
C SER A 342 8.83 1.05 0.18
N ILE A 343 8.75 0.09 -0.75
CA ILE A 343 9.45 -1.21 -0.67
C ILE A 343 10.85 -1.12 -1.28
N CYS A 344 10.94 -0.67 -2.54
CA CYS A 344 12.19 -0.72 -3.31
C CYS A 344 12.88 0.63 -3.54
N ASN A 345 12.25 1.73 -3.09
CA ASN A 345 12.71 3.09 -3.31
C ASN A 345 12.96 3.46 -4.79
N ALA A 346 12.36 2.71 -5.72
CA ALA A 346 12.33 3.09 -7.12
C ALA A 346 11.53 4.39 -7.26
N GLN A 347 12.08 5.34 -8.02
CA GLN A 347 11.45 6.63 -8.24
C GLN A 347 10.57 6.60 -9.48
N TYR A 348 9.45 7.28 -9.44
CA TYR A 348 8.56 7.46 -10.57
C TYR A 348 8.05 8.90 -10.61
N ILE A 349 7.80 9.37 -11.83
CA ILE A 349 7.28 10.70 -12.08
C ILE A 349 5.90 10.85 -11.41
N ASN A 350 5.69 11.97 -10.73
CA ASN A 350 4.43 12.34 -10.14
C ASN A 350 3.56 13.09 -11.15
N GLU A 351 2.58 12.37 -11.67
CA GLU A 351 1.58 12.81 -12.63
C GLU A 351 0.77 14.03 -12.17
N PHE A 352 0.63 14.26 -10.85
CA PHE A 352 -0.16 15.38 -10.31
C PHE A 352 0.63 16.69 -10.19
N VAL A 353 1.96 16.61 -10.19
CA VAL A 353 2.84 17.78 -9.93
C VAL A 353 3.46 18.30 -11.22
N MET A 354 3.68 17.43 -12.19
CA MET A 354 4.36 17.79 -13.43
C MET A 354 3.49 18.68 -14.33
N PRO A 355 3.97 19.88 -14.71
CA PRO A 355 3.23 20.80 -15.57
C PRO A 355 2.82 20.18 -16.91
N ALA A 356 3.65 19.29 -17.46
CA ALA A 356 3.40 18.59 -18.71
C ALA A 356 2.20 17.61 -18.66
N PHE A 357 1.73 17.24 -17.47
CA PHE A 357 0.54 16.40 -17.27
C PHE A 357 -0.71 17.18 -16.87
N LYS A 358 -0.61 18.50 -16.62
CA LYS A 358 -1.79 19.33 -16.38
C LYS A 358 -2.50 19.54 -17.71
N ALA A 359 -3.69 18.97 -17.86
CA ALA A 359 -4.57 19.31 -18.97
C ALA A 359 -4.75 20.84 -19.00
N PRO A 360 -4.73 21.49 -20.18
CA PRO A 360 -5.08 22.89 -20.25
C PRO A 360 -6.51 23.02 -19.70
N GLU A 361 -6.67 23.77 -18.61
CA GLU A 361 -7.98 24.15 -18.12
C GLU A 361 -8.75 24.72 -19.31
N ARG A 362 -9.90 24.11 -19.64
CA ARG A 362 -10.82 24.71 -20.61
C ARG A 362 -11.19 26.06 -20.04
N ARG A 363 -10.58 27.12 -20.54
CA ARG A 363 -11.11 28.47 -20.39
C ARG A 363 -12.45 28.44 -21.09
N GLU A 364 -13.52 28.42 -20.30
CA GLU A 364 -14.84 28.76 -20.81
C GLU A 364 -14.71 30.14 -21.50
N PRO A 365 -15.27 30.31 -22.70
CA PRO A 365 -15.25 31.60 -23.35
C PRO A 365 -16.09 32.56 -22.52
N THR A 366 -15.43 33.43 -21.76
CA THR A 366 -16.06 34.60 -21.17
C THR A 366 -16.60 35.46 -22.31
N ASN A 367 -17.92 35.40 -22.50
CA ASN A 367 -18.61 36.29 -23.42
C ASN A 367 -18.38 37.75 -22.99
N LEU A 368 -18.06 38.55 -24.00
CA LEU A 368 -17.94 39.99 -23.94
C LEU A 368 -19.25 40.64 -23.47
N ASP A 369 -19.09 41.53 -22.49
CA ASP A 369 -19.54 42.92 -22.51
C ASP A 369 -21.01 43.20 -22.87
N THR A 370 -21.84 43.40 -21.83
CA THR A 370 -22.94 44.38 -21.86
C THR A 370 -23.02 45.06 -20.50
N GLY A 371 -22.71 46.35 -20.46
CA GLY A 371 -22.92 47.20 -19.30
C GLY A 371 -24.41 47.46 -19.05
N ALA A 372 -24.77 47.47 -17.77
CA ALA A 372 -25.87 48.24 -17.20
C ALA A 372 -25.62 48.35 -15.69
N GLU A 373 -25.51 49.58 -15.21
CA GLU A 373 -25.61 49.94 -13.80
C GLU A 373 -27.00 49.58 -13.29
N GLU A 374 -27.11 48.97 -12.10
CA GLU A 374 -28.18 49.26 -11.15
C GLU A 374 -27.87 48.62 -9.77
N ASP A 375 -28.30 49.34 -8.74
CA ASP A 375 -28.05 49.17 -7.31
C ASP A 375 -28.48 47.82 -6.72
N ASP A 376 -27.73 47.30 -5.74
CA ASP A 376 -28.20 46.23 -4.86
C ASP A 376 -27.88 46.53 -3.37
N PRO A 377 -28.86 46.39 -2.45
CA PRO A 377 -28.69 46.68 -1.02
C PRO A 377 -28.15 45.49 -0.22
N MET A 378 -27.59 45.79 0.95
CA MET A 378 -27.05 44.86 1.95
C MET A 378 -28.09 43.93 2.61
N GLN A 379 -27.81 42.63 2.67
CA GLN A 379 -28.11 41.61 3.73
C GLN A 379 -28.02 40.20 3.10
N GLY A 380 -27.49 39.11 3.67
CA GLY A 380 -26.82 38.77 4.92
C GLY A 380 -26.30 37.30 4.81
N THR A 381 -25.28 36.98 5.63
CA THR A 381 -24.79 35.65 6.13
C THR A 381 -25.31 34.38 5.43
N SER A 382 -24.48 33.69 4.63
CA SER A 382 -23.65 32.50 5.00
C SER A 382 -24.43 31.29 5.53
N ASP A 383 -24.50 30.22 4.73
CA ASP A 383 -24.09 28.84 5.08
C ASP A 383 -24.62 27.84 4.02
N GLN A 384 -23.76 27.49 3.05
CA GLN A 384 -23.92 26.31 2.20
C GLN A 384 -22.59 25.54 2.20
N GLU A 385 -22.67 24.34 2.81
CA GLU A 385 -21.87 23.11 2.73
C GLU A 385 -20.35 23.17 2.46
N PRO A 386 -19.54 22.52 3.32
CA PRO A 386 -18.09 22.56 3.21
C PRO A 386 -17.56 21.63 2.10
N HIS A 387 -16.58 22.18 1.40
CA HIS A 387 -15.62 21.50 0.55
C HIS A 387 -14.95 20.31 1.27
N TYR A 388 -14.73 19.21 0.52
CA TYR A 388 -13.82 18.14 0.87
C TYR A 388 -12.41 18.69 1.14
N ALA A 389 -12.09 18.93 2.40
CA ALA A 389 -10.74 19.19 2.86
C ALA A 389 -10.06 17.84 3.11
N LEU A 390 -9.21 17.41 2.18
CA LEU A 390 -8.22 16.37 2.45
C LEU A 390 -7.23 16.93 3.48
N THR A 391 -7.35 16.44 4.71
CA THR A 391 -6.46 16.74 5.83
C THR A 391 -5.02 16.42 5.44
N ARG A 392 -4.20 17.46 5.30
CA ARG A 392 -2.74 17.32 5.22
C ARG A 392 -2.24 16.87 6.59
N ILE A 393 -1.65 15.68 6.66
CA ILE A 393 -0.83 15.27 7.80
C ILE A 393 0.50 16.02 7.68
N PRO A 394 0.90 16.86 8.66
CA PRO A 394 2.22 17.47 8.65
C PRO A 394 3.28 16.41 8.96
N HIS A 395 4.24 16.26 8.03
CA HIS A 395 5.49 15.54 8.26
C HIS A 395 6.39 16.44 9.15
N ASP A 396 6.41 16.19 10.45
CA ASP A 396 7.44 16.74 11.34
C ASP A 396 8.47 15.67 11.70
N ASN A 397 9.70 15.90 11.23
CA ASN A 397 11.00 15.51 11.78
C ASN A 397 11.11 14.15 12.50
N ALA A 398 11.44 13.11 11.73
CA ALA A 398 12.09 11.91 12.26
C ALA A 398 13.53 12.26 12.72
N GLN A 399 13.70 12.58 14.01
CA GLN A 399 15.01 12.53 14.66
C GLN A 399 15.39 11.06 14.86
N GLN A 400 16.42 10.63 14.12
CA GLN A 400 17.11 9.36 14.30
C GLN A 400 17.80 9.34 15.68
N TYR A 401 17.31 8.53 16.60
CA TYR A 401 18.10 8.10 17.76
C TYR A 401 19.05 6.98 17.32
N PHE A 402 20.34 7.34 17.19
CA PHE A 402 21.44 6.38 17.08
C PHE A 402 21.87 5.97 18.49
N GLU A 403 21.48 4.77 18.92
CA GLU A 403 22.09 4.11 20.09
C GLU A 403 23.42 3.45 19.67
N HIS A 404 24.52 4.02 20.17
CA HIS A 404 25.84 3.41 20.08
C HIS A 404 25.95 2.27 21.10
N ARG A 405 25.88 1.02 20.64
CA ARG A 405 26.52 -0.11 21.32
C ARG A 405 28.02 0.14 21.40
N ARG A 406 28.58 0.11 22.61
CA ARG A 406 30.01 -0.10 22.83
C ARG A 406 30.19 -1.34 23.72
N ASP A 407 30.68 -2.40 23.10
CA ASP A 407 31.32 -3.53 23.77
C ASP A 407 32.60 -3.06 24.47
N GLY A 408 32.90 -3.70 25.60
CA GLY A 408 33.83 -3.22 26.61
C GLY A 408 35.33 -3.39 26.32
N GLN A 409 36.12 -2.79 27.20
CA GLN A 409 37.42 -3.31 27.64
C GLN A 409 37.91 -2.58 28.90
N ASP A 410 38.49 -3.39 29.78
CA ASP A 410 39.05 -3.09 31.10
C ASP A 410 40.05 -1.92 31.16
N VAL A 411 40.04 -1.15 32.25
CA VAL A 411 41.28 -0.68 32.92
C VAL A 411 41.05 -0.53 34.44
N HIS A 412 41.94 -1.17 35.21
CA HIS A 412 42.16 -1.07 36.65
C HIS A 412 42.24 0.35 37.25
N ASN A 413 41.67 0.53 38.46
CA ASN A 413 42.36 0.97 39.70
C ASN A 413 41.31 1.12 40.83
N ARG A 414 41.28 0.26 41.86
CA ARG A 414 41.98 0.39 43.17
C ARG A 414 41.73 1.72 43.91
N VAL A 415 40.93 1.66 44.99
CA VAL A 415 41.31 1.92 46.41
C VAL A 415 40.15 2.55 47.24
N ALA A 416 39.97 1.98 48.45
CA ALA A 416 39.33 2.50 49.68
C ALA A 416 37.79 2.62 49.71
N THR A 417 37.07 1.76 50.44
CA THR A 417 36.77 1.84 51.90
C THR A 417 36.24 3.19 52.36
N GLU A 418 34.96 3.26 52.74
CA GLU A 418 34.53 3.59 54.11
C GLU A 418 33.00 3.52 54.27
N ASN A 419 32.60 3.13 55.47
CA ASN A 419 31.24 2.95 55.96
C ASN A 419 30.47 4.27 56.05
N ASN A 420 29.18 4.24 55.74
CA ASN A 420 28.09 4.49 56.71
C ASN A 420 26.73 4.14 56.11
#